data_AF-A0A953X5G3-F1
#
_entry.id   AF-A0A953X5G3-F1
#
_cell.length_a   1.000
_cell.length_b   1.000
_cell.length_c   1.000
_cell.angle_alpha   90.00
_cell.angle_beta   90.00
_cell.angle_gamma   90.00
#
_symmetry.space_group_name_H-M   'P 1'
#
loop_
_entity.id
_entity.type
_entity.pdbx_description
1 polymer ?
#
loop_
_entity_poly.entity_id
_entity_poly.type
_entity_poly.pdbx_seq_one_letter_code
_entity_poly.pdbx_strand_id
1 'polypeptide(L)'
;MKTIIEPFRIKSVEPIRMTTREERAALLKAAKYNLFKLHSDDVIIDLLTDSGTSAMSAAQWGAVMTGDESYAGAPSFYRFEAAVRDLMDFAHIIPAHQGRAAEHLLFTLIAKPGHIIPSNTHFDTTRGNIEAMGAEAVDLP
;
A
#
# COMPACT_ATOMS: atom_id res chain seq x y z
N MET A 1 11.40 -8.04 -20.76
CA MET A 1 10.48 -9.11 -21.19
C MET A 1 9.37 -8.46 -22.02
N LYS A 2 9.17 -8.84 -23.29
CA LYS A 2 8.06 -8.28 -24.08
C LYS A 2 6.81 -9.10 -23.76
N THR A 3 6.07 -8.69 -22.74
CA THR A 3 4.77 -9.30 -22.41
C THR A 3 3.80 -8.93 -23.54
N ILE A 4 3.41 -9.92 -24.34
CA ILE A 4 2.53 -9.75 -25.50
C ILE A 4 1.09 -10.15 -25.14
N ILE A 5 0.90 -10.97 -24.11
CA ILE A 5 -0.39 -11.48 -23.63
C ILE A 5 -0.35 -11.51 -22.10
N GLU A 6 -1.40 -11.03 -21.44
CA GLU A 6 -1.55 -11.08 -20.00
C GLU A 6 -1.58 -12.55 -19.52
N PRO A 7 -0.75 -12.95 -18.54
CA PRO A 7 -0.72 -14.31 -18.01
C PRO A 7 -1.86 -14.59 -17.02
N PHE A 8 -3.04 -13.99 -17.26
CA PHE A 8 -4.26 -14.15 -16.50
C PHE A 8 -5.46 -13.84 -17.39
N ARG A 9 -6.66 -14.20 -16.93
CA ARG A 9 -7.94 -13.84 -17.58
C ARG A 9 -8.82 -13.07 -16.60
N ILE A 10 -9.62 -12.15 -17.13
CA ILE A 10 -10.57 -11.37 -16.34
C ILE A 10 -11.61 -12.32 -15.72
N LYS A 11 -11.82 -12.22 -14.40
CA LYS A 11 -12.81 -13.00 -13.65
C LYS A 11 -14.07 -12.19 -13.33
N SER A 12 -13.90 -10.90 -13.04
CA SER A 12 -14.93 -9.92 -12.73
C SER A 12 -14.45 -8.54 -13.21
N VAL A 13 -15.38 -7.61 -13.41
CA VAL A 13 -15.11 -6.23 -13.82
C VAL A 13 -15.80 -5.26 -12.87
N GLU A 14 -15.21 -4.08 -12.71
CA GLU A 14 -15.82 -2.94 -12.03
C GLU A 14 -16.24 -1.90 -13.09
N PRO A 15 -17.50 -1.45 -13.11
CA PRO A 15 -17.95 -0.45 -14.06
C PRO A 15 -17.24 0.90 -13.88
N ILE A 16 -16.94 1.58 -14.99
CA ILE A 16 -16.41 2.95 -15.00
C ILE A 16 -17.42 3.92 -15.60
N ARG A 17 -17.47 5.15 -15.09
CA ARG A 17 -18.26 6.23 -15.67
C ARG A 17 -17.48 6.94 -16.77
N MET A 18 -18.05 7.01 -17.97
CA MET A 18 -17.49 7.82 -19.04
C MET A 18 -17.90 9.29 -18.88
N THR A 19 -16.98 10.15 -18.46
CA THR A 19 -17.20 11.60 -18.39
C THR A 19 -16.94 12.28 -19.73
N THR A 20 -17.57 13.44 -19.96
CA THR A 20 -17.20 14.34 -21.06
C THR A 20 -16.01 15.21 -20.68
N ARG A 21 -15.42 15.90 -21.67
CA ARG A 21 -14.32 16.83 -21.41
C ARG A 21 -14.79 18.02 -20.57
N GLU A 22 -16.01 18.49 -20.84
CA GLU A 22 -16.63 19.63 -20.17
C GLU A 22 -16.92 19.31 -18.70
N GLU A 23 -17.44 18.11 -18.41
CA GLU A 23 -17.60 17.62 -17.03
C GLU A 23 -16.26 17.59 -16.30
N ARG A 24 -15.23 16.98 -16.90
CA ARG A 24 -13.89 16.92 -16.29
C ARG A 24 -13.31 18.31 -16.03
N ALA A 25 -13.50 19.28 -16.93
CA ALA A 25 -13.02 20.65 -16.73
C ALA A 25 -13.72 21.33 -15.55
N ALA A 26 -15.03 21.13 -15.40
CA ALA A 26 -15.79 21.65 -14.26
C ALA A 26 -15.36 20.99 -12.93
N LEU A 27 -15.18 19.67 -12.93
CA LEU A 27 -14.72 18.88 -11.79
C LEU A 27 -13.32 19.29 -11.33
N LEU A 28 -12.38 19.46 -12.27
CA LEU A 28 -11.03 19.94 -11.95
C LEU A 28 -11.06 21.34 -11.33
N LYS A 29 -11.89 22.24 -11.86
CA LYS A 29 -12.05 23.58 -11.28
C LYS A 29 -12.65 23.51 -9.87
N ALA A 30 -13.65 22.67 -9.64
CA ALA A 30 -14.26 22.44 -8.32
C ALA A 30 -13.25 21.84 -7.32
N ALA A 31 -12.42 20.90 -7.77
CA ALA A 31 -11.31 20.30 -7.02
C ALA A 31 -10.13 21.26 -6.79
N LYS A 32 -10.21 22.50 -7.29
CA LYS A 32 -9.13 23.50 -7.25
C LYS A 32 -7.83 22.95 -7.86
N TYR A 33 -7.96 22.16 -8.93
CA TYR A 33 -6.88 21.50 -9.64
C TYR A 33 -6.01 20.56 -8.78
N ASN A 34 -6.55 20.07 -7.65
CA ASN A 34 -5.91 19.05 -6.84
C ASN A 34 -6.61 17.70 -7.06
N LEU A 35 -5.92 16.75 -7.71
CA LEU A 35 -6.48 15.44 -8.06
C LEU A 35 -6.89 14.61 -6.84
N PHE A 36 -6.25 14.79 -5.68
CA PHE A 36 -6.64 14.13 -4.42
C PHE A 36 -8.04 14.51 -3.94
N LYS A 37 -8.65 15.55 -4.53
CA LYS A 37 -10.00 16.01 -4.20
C LYS A 37 -11.05 15.55 -5.20
N LEU A 38 -10.66 14.84 -6.26
CA LEU A 38 -11.62 14.25 -7.18
C LEU A 38 -12.30 13.04 -6.52
N HIS A 39 -13.57 12.85 -6.83
CA HIS A 39 -14.26 11.60 -6.50
C HIS A 39 -13.81 10.51 -7.48
N SER A 40 -13.62 9.29 -6.99
CA SER A 40 -13.20 8.14 -7.81
C SER A 40 -14.13 7.88 -8.98
N ASP A 41 -15.44 8.04 -8.78
CA ASP A 41 -16.47 7.84 -9.82
C ASP A 41 -16.34 8.81 -11.00
N ASP A 42 -15.59 9.90 -10.85
CA ASP A 42 -15.33 10.88 -11.90
C ASP A 42 -14.00 10.62 -12.65
N VAL A 43 -13.24 9.61 -12.22
CA VAL A 43 -11.93 9.23 -12.77
C VAL A 43 -12.08 7.94 -13.59
N ILE A 44 -11.81 8.02 -14.89
CA ILE A 44 -11.96 6.88 -15.83
C ILE A 44 -10.85 5.85 -15.62
N ILE A 45 -9.60 6.32 -15.47
CA ILE A 45 -8.42 5.49 -15.22
C ILE A 45 -7.67 6.16 -14.08
N ASP A 46 -7.66 5.53 -12.92
CA ASP A 46 -6.95 6.04 -11.75
C ASP A 46 -5.53 5.47 -11.71
N LEU A 47 -4.54 6.37 -11.87
CA LEU A 47 -3.11 6.07 -11.81
C LEU A 47 -2.44 6.85 -10.66
N LEU A 48 -3.22 7.30 -9.67
CA LEU A 48 -2.71 8.11 -8.56
C LEU A 48 -1.71 7.32 -7.70
N THR A 49 -1.97 6.02 -7.50
CA THR A 49 -1.11 5.13 -6.72
C THR A 49 -1.34 3.67 -7.10
N ASP A 50 -0.32 2.85 -6.91
CA ASP A 50 -0.36 1.39 -6.92
C ASP A 50 -0.68 0.79 -5.53
N SER A 51 -0.78 1.63 -4.49
CA SER A 51 -1.01 1.22 -3.12
C SER A 51 -2.48 0.84 -2.88
N GLY A 52 -2.74 -0.46 -2.71
CA GLY A 52 -4.08 -0.98 -2.40
C GLY A 52 -5.06 -0.99 -3.58
N THR A 53 -4.62 -0.65 -4.79
CA THR A 53 -5.44 -0.56 -6.02
C THR A 53 -5.32 -1.79 -6.93
N SER A 54 -4.69 -2.86 -6.44
CA SER A 54 -4.49 -4.10 -7.20
C SER A 54 -5.75 -4.95 -7.31
N ALA A 55 -5.93 -5.64 -8.44
CA ALA A 55 -6.98 -6.65 -8.60
C ALA A 55 -6.57 -7.99 -7.97
N MET A 56 -7.31 -8.47 -6.98
CA MET A 56 -7.10 -9.79 -6.37
C MET A 56 -7.54 -10.93 -7.28
N SER A 57 -6.83 -12.04 -7.23
CA SER A 57 -7.18 -13.30 -7.89
C SER A 57 -8.42 -13.96 -7.26
N ALA A 58 -9.03 -14.89 -7.99
CA ALA A 58 -10.14 -15.70 -7.46
C ALA A 58 -9.75 -16.51 -6.21
N ALA A 59 -8.49 -16.95 -6.11
CA ALA A 59 -7.99 -17.68 -4.94
C ALA A 59 -7.91 -16.78 -3.70
N GLN A 60 -7.46 -15.54 -3.87
CA GLN A 60 -7.43 -14.54 -2.78
C GLN A 60 -8.84 -14.22 -2.30
N TRP A 61 -9.80 -13.98 -3.20
CA TRP A 61 -11.21 -13.82 -2.82
C TRP A 61 -11.77 -15.03 -2.08
N GLY A 62 -11.43 -16.26 -2.52
CA GLY A 62 -11.78 -17.48 -1.79
C GLY A 62 -11.19 -17.51 -0.38
N ALA A 63 -9.94 -17.08 -0.20
CA ALA A 63 -9.31 -17.00 1.11
C ALA A 63 -10.02 -16.00 2.03
N VAL A 64 -10.44 -14.83 1.52
CA VAL A 64 -11.23 -13.84 2.27
C VAL A 64 -12.52 -14.47 2.80
N MET A 65 -13.23 -15.27 2.00
CA MET A 65 -14.48 -15.93 2.43
C MET A 65 -14.27 -17.01 3.51
N THR A 66 -13.03 -17.44 3.73
CA THR A 66 -12.64 -18.44 4.73
C THR A 66 -11.80 -17.83 5.86
N GLY A 67 -11.91 -16.52 6.06
CA GLY A 67 -11.27 -15.80 7.16
C GLY A 67 -11.69 -16.36 8.52
N ASP A 68 -10.73 -16.48 9.43
CA ASP A 68 -10.97 -16.74 10.84
C ASP A 68 -10.76 -15.43 11.59
N GLU A 69 -11.83 -14.93 12.21
CA GLU A 69 -11.89 -13.64 12.91
C GLU A 69 -11.58 -13.76 14.40
N SER A 70 -10.94 -14.86 14.81
CA SER A 70 -10.51 -15.08 16.19
C SER A 70 -9.51 -14.00 16.63
N TYR A 71 -9.72 -13.47 17.83
CA TYR A 71 -8.89 -12.40 18.40
C TYR A 71 -7.42 -12.81 18.62
N ALA A 72 -7.16 -14.09 18.90
CA ALA A 72 -5.81 -14.61 19.09
C ALA A 72 -5.69 -16.01 18.46
N GLY A 73 -4.54 -16.29 17.85
CA GLY A 73 -4.24 -17.61 17.27
C GLY A 73 -4.99 -17.93 15.99
N ALA A 74 -5.42 -16.92 15.22
CA ALA A 74 -6.13 -17.14 13.96
C ALA A 74 -5.27 -17.95 12.95
N PRO A 75 -5.79 -19.01 12.31
CA PRO A 75 -5.10 -19.77 11.26
C PRO A 75 -4.60 -18.94 10.08
N SER A 76 -5.24 -17.80 9.78
CA SER A 76 -4.78 -16.83 8.78
C SER A 76 -3.41 -16.26 9.11
N PHE A 77 -3.11 -15.98 10.38
CA PHE A 77 -1.81 -15.50 10.81
C PHE A 77 -0.71 -16.54 10.55
N TYR A 78 -0.92 -17.80 10.92
CA TYR A 78 0.09 -18.85 10.70
C TYR A 78 0.35 -19.13 9.22
N ARG A 79 -0.68 -19.03 8.37
CA ARG A 79 -0.52 -19.09 6.90
C ARG A 79 0.32 -17.93 6.38
N PHE A 80 0.05 -16.71 6.85
CA PHE A 80 0.84 -15.52 6.53
C PHE A 80 2.29 -15.65 7.01
N GLU A 81 2.50 -16.06 8.26
CA GLU A 81 3.83 -16.25 8.84
C GLU A 81 4.65 -17.27 8.05
N ALA A 82 4.06 -18.43 7.73
CA ALA A 82 4.72 -19.47 6.94
C ALA A 82 5.12 -18.97 5.55
N ALA A 83 4.24 -18.23 4.86
CA ALA A 83 4.54 -17.66 3.55
C ALA A 83 5.67 -16.62 3.60
N VAL A 84 5.70 -15.78 4.64
CA VAL A 84 6.81 -14.82 4.83
C VAL A 84 8.12 -15.55 5.10
N ARG A 85 8.13 -16.59 5.94
CA ARG A 85 9.33 -17.39 6.24
C ARG A 85 9.87 -18.15 5.03
N ASP A 86 8.99 -18.60 4.14
CA ASP A 86 9.37 -19.24 2.87
C ASP A 86 10.11 -18.27 1.94
N LEU A 87 9.72 -16.99 1.96
CA LEU A 87 10.31 -15.95 1.11
C LEU A 87 11.49 -15.21 1.77
N MET A 88 11.52 -15.14 3.09
CA MET A 88 12.44 -14.31 3.87
C MET A 88 12.83 -15.01 5.18
N ASP A 89 14.13 -15.04 5.49
CA ASP A 89 14.66 -15.72 6.68
C ASP A 89 14.61 -14.84 7.95
N PHE A 90 13.40 -14.40 8.33
CA PHE A 90 13.20 -13.62 9.56
C PHE A 90 12.82 -14.51 10.75
N ALA A 91 13.49 -14.30 11.89
CA ALA A 91 13.20 -15.03 13.13
C ALA A 91 11.82 -14.69 13.72
N HIS A 92 11.42 -13.42 13.67
CA HIS A 92 10.18 -12.92 14.24
C HIS A 92 9.39 -12.11 13.21
N ILE A 93 8.07 -12.29 13.19
CA ILE A 93 7.15 -11.65 12.24
C ILE A 93 6.00 -11.03 13.02
N ILE A 94 5.77 -9.73 12.81
CA ILE A 94 4.69 -8.97 13.43
C ILE A 94 3.83 -8.37 12.31
N PRO A 95 2.55 -8.76 12.16
CA PRO A 95 1.70 -8.19 11.14
C PRO A 95 1.32 -6.75 11.51
N ALA A 96 1.25 -5.89 10.51
CA ALA A 96 0.74 -4.53 10.63
C ALA A 96 -0.33 -4.31 9.56
N HIS A 97 -1.24 -3.36 9.78
CA HIS A 97 -2.32 -3.11 8.81
C HIS A 97 -1.79 -2.59 7.45
N GLN A 98 -0.65 -1.89 7.44
CA GLN A 98 0.09 -1.48 6.23
C GLN A 98 1.52 -1.02 6.57
N GLY A 99 2.30 -0.66 5.54
CA GLY A 99 3.71 -0.28 5.66
C GLY A 99 4.02 0.79 6.71
N ARG A 100 3.32 1.93 6.70
CA ARG A 100 3.61 3.04 7.64
C ARG A 100 3.48 2.69 9.12
N ALA A 101 2.66 1.69 9.45
CA ALA A 101 2.50 1.24 10.83
C ALA A 101 3.64 0.32 11.25
N ALA A 102 4.15 -0.51 10.34
CA ALA A 102 5.38 -1.26 10.57
C ALA A 102 6.58 -0.31 10.74
N GLU A 103 6.67 0.73 9.91
CA GLU A 103 7.68 1.80 10.04
C GLU A 103 7.60 2.49 11.41
N HIS A 104 6.40 2.88 11.84
CA HIS A 104 6.19 3.52 13.13
C HIS A 104 6.67 2.64 14.30
N LEU A 105 6.30 1.36 14.31
CA LEU A 105 6.74 0.41 15.34
C LEU A 105 8.27 0.27 15.33
N LEU A 106 8.88 0.13 14.16
CA LEU A 106 10.33 -0.02 14.03
C LEU A 106 11.07 1.23 14.53
N PHE A 107 10.72 2.42 14.03
CA PHE A 107 11.45 3.64 14.36
C PHE A 107 11.22 4.11 15.79
N THR A 108 10.07 3.81 16.40
CA THR A 108 9.87 4.02 17.84
C THR A 108 10.87 3.23 18.70
N LEU A 109 11.34 2.08 18.21
CA LEU A 109 12.32 1.25 18.90
C LEU A 109 13.77 1.68 18.63
N ILE A 110 14.08 2.10 17.39
CA ILE A 110 15.48 2.28 16.95
C ILE A 110 15.92 3.75 16.77
N ALA A 111 14.99 4.67 16.51
CA ALA A 111 15.30 6.08 16.30
C ALA A 111 15.24 6.86 17.61
N LYS A 112 16.21 7.77 17.81
CA LYS A 112 16.32 8.63 18.99
C LYS A 112 16.85 10.01 18.60
N PRO A 113 16.61 11.05 19.41
CA PRO A 113 17.18 12.37 19.18
C PRO A 113 18.70 12.32 18.97
N GLY A 114 19.15 12.92 17.87
CA GLY A 114 20.57 12.96 17.47
C GLY A 114 21.07 11.71 16.72
N HIS A 115 20.24 10.69 16.52
CA HIS A 115 20.58 9.62 15.57
C HIS A 115 20.50 10.14 14.14
N ILE A 116 21.33 9.57 13.27
CA ILE A 116 21.28 9.74 11.81
C ILE A 116 20.93 8.38 11.21
N ILE A 117 19.83 8.32 10.45
CA ILE A 117 19.37 7.10 9.77
C ILE A 117 19.59 7.28 8.27
N PRO A 118 20.56 6.57 7.67
CA PRO A 118 20.84 6.64 6.24
C PRO A 118 19.91 5.72 5.43
N SER A 119 19.53 6.14 4.23
CA SER A 119 18.88 5.31 3.22
C SER A 119 19.37 5.69 1.83
N ASN A 120 19.28 4.77 0.86
CA ASN A 120 19.50 5.10 -0.56
C ASN A 120 18.48 6.12 -1.08
N THR A 121 17.28 6.16 -0.49
CA THR A 121 16.33 7.29 -0.49
C THR A 121 15.21 6.91 0.47
N HIS A 122 14.78 7.80 1.36
CA HIS A 122 13.62 7.56 2.22
C HIS A 122 12.31 7.83 1.48
N PHE A 123 11.35 6.92 1.62
CA PHE A 123 9.97 7.20 1.25
C PHE A 123 9.33 8.17 2.25
N ASP A 124 8.32 8.91 1.82
CA ASP A 124 7.69 10.01 2.57
C ASP A 124 7.30 9.62 4.00
N THR A 125 6.60 8.50 4.18
CA THR A 125 6.17 8.04 5.52
C THR A 125 7.31 7.48 6.33
N THR A 126 8.32 6.89 5.69
CA THR A 126 9.53 6.39 6.35
C THR A 126 10.29 7.55 6.99
N ARG A 127 10.57 8.61 6.20
CA ARG A 127 11.21 9.84 6.68
C ARG A 127 10.39 10.47 7.81
N GLY A 128 9.08 10.61 7.62
CA GLY A 128 8.19 11.17 8.62
C GLY A 128 8.24 10.42 9.96
N ASN A 129 8.27 9.09 9.95
CA ASN A 129 8.39 8.30 11.18
C ASN A 129 9.77 8.46 11.85
N ILE A 130 10.85 8.61 11.09
CA ILE A 130 12.21 8.84 11.63
C ILE A 130 12.28 10.21 12.30
N GLU A 131 11.88 11.26 11.59
CA GLU A 131 11.99 12.65 12.06
C GLU A 131 11.02 12.93 13.22
N ALA A 132 9.86 12.25 13.26
CA ALA A 132 8.96 12.30 14.42
C ALA A 132 9.61 11.80 15.72
N MET A 133 10.64 10.96 15.64
CA MET A 133 11.43 10.50 16.79
C MET A 133 12.60 11.44 17.14
N GLY A 134 12.75 12.55 16.43
CA GLY A 134 13.85 13.51 16.60
C GLY A 134 15.18 13.07 15.98
N ALA A 135 15.18 11.99 15.20
CA ALA A 135 16.33 11.54 14.42
C ALA A 135 16.39 12.27 13.06
N GLU A 136 17.56 12.30 12.45
CA GLU A 136 17.77 12.85 11.12
C GLU A 136 17.72 11.73 10.08
N ALA A 137 16.84 11.84 9.08
CA ALA A 137 16.82 10.95 7.92
C ALA A 137 17.71 11.50 6.81
N VAL A 138 18.77 10.76 6.44
CA VAL A 138 19.74 11.18 5.42
C VAL A 138 19.64 10.30 4.18
N ASP A 139 19.42 10.94 3.03
CA ASP A 139 19.42 10.25 1.74
C ASP A 139 20.84 10.22 1.16
N LEU A 140 21.27 9.02 0.76
CA LEU A 140 22.56 8.71 0.14
C LEU A 140 22.33 8.05 -1.23
N PRO A 141 21.89 8.84 -2.24
CA PRO A 141 21.50 8.35 -3.56
C PRO A 141 22.67 7.85 -4.43
#